data_AF-S7V874-F1
#
_entry.id   AF-S7V874-F1
#
_cell.length_a   1.000
_cell.length_b   1.000
_cell.length_c   1.000
_cell.angle_alpha   90.00
_cell.angle_beta   90.00
_cell.angle_gamma   90.00
#
_symmetry.space_group_name_H-M   'P 1'
#
loop_
_entity.id
_entity.type
_entity.pdbx_description
1 polymer ?
#
loop_
_entity_poly.entity_id
_entity_poly.type
_entity_poly.pdbx_seq_one_letter_code
_entity_poly.pdbx_strand_id
1 'polypeptide(L)' 'MGAVHPISWYHEYDGGRVFYTGLGHVEEAFEDADFLKHLYGGIWYAALGKPL' A
#
# COMPACT_ATOMS: atom_id res chain seq x y z
N MET A 1 16.63 -12.33 -3.19
CA MET A 1 16.37 -10.87 -3.30
C MET A 1 17.49 -10.28 -4.15
N GLY A 2 17.24 -9.88 -5.40
CA GLY A 2 18.22 -9.15 -6.24
C GLY A 2 18.04 -7.62 -6.22
N ALA A 3 19.13 -6.88 -6.03
CA ALA A 3 19.33 -5.41 -6.07
C ALA A 3 18.14 -4.44 -5.79
N VAL A 4 17.03 -4.52 -6.53
CA VAL A 4 15.86 -3.63 -6.38
C VAL A 4 14.75 -4.35 -5.62
N HIS A 5 14.44 -3.83 -4.42
CA HIS A 5 13.45 -4.40 -3.49
C HIS A 5 12.46 -3.34 -3.03
N PRO A 6 11.41 -3.06 -3.83
CA PRO A 6 10.40 -2.10 -3.40
C PRO A 6 9.68 -2.64 -2.17
N ILE A 7 9.61 -1.82 -1.11
CA ILE A 7 8.84 -2.15 0.10
C ILE A 7 7.34 -1.97 -0.12
N SER A 8 6.97 -1.07 -1.05
CA SER A 8 5.58 -0.79 -1.42
C SER A 8 5.49 -0.60 -2.93
N TRP A 9 4.43 -1.12 -3.55
CA TRP A 9 4.18 -0.99 -4.98
C TRP A 9 2.69 -1.13 -5.29
N TYR A 10 2.31 -0.75 -6.50
CA TYR A 10 0.96 -0.93 -7.03
C TYR A 10 1.02 -1.40 -8.49
N HIS A 11 -0.03 -2.05 -8.96
CA HIS A 11 -0.11 -2.60 -10.31
C HIS A 11 -1.59 -2.76 -10.73
N GLU A 12 -1.90 -2.63 -12.01
CA GLU A 12 -3.21 -2.98 -12.60
C GLU A 12 -3.13 -4.32 -13.32
N TYR A 13 -3.95 -5.30 -12.92
CA TYR A 13 -3.94 -6.63 -13.50
C TYR A 13 -5.36 -7.13 -13.74
N ASP A 14 -5.65 -7.56 -14.97
CA ASP A 14 -6.95 -8.12 -15.39
C ASP A 14 -8.17 -7.28 -14.98
N GLY A 15 -8.08 -5.95 -15.18
CA GLY A 15 -9.12 -5.00 -14.81
C GLY A 15 -9.21 -4.69 -13.31
N GLY A 16 -8.40 -5.35 -12.47
CA GLY A 16 -8.26 -5.08 -11.04
C GLY A 16 -7.07 -4.15 -10.72
N ARG A 17 -7.11 -3.56 -9.53
CA ARG A 17 -6.01 -2.76 -8.97
C ARG A 17 -5.47 -3.45 -7.73
N VAL A 18 -4.15 -3.61 -7.68
CA VAL A 18 -3.42 -4.23 -6.57
C VAL A 18 -2.52 -3.19 -5.92
N PHE A 19 -2.54 -3.17 -4.59
CA PHE A 19 -1.60 -2.44 -3.77
C PHE A 19 -0.91 -3.42 -2.81
N TYR A 20 0.41 -3.27 -2.65
CA TYR A 20 1.22 -4.04 -1.72
C TYR A 20 2.07 -3.10 -0.88
N THR A 21 2.20 -3.43 0.40
CA THR A 21 3.13 -2.81 1.34
C THR A 21 3.69 -3.88 2.28
N GLY A 22 5.01 -3.92 2.45
CA GLY A 22 5.71 -4.74 3.44
C GLY A 22 5.95 -4.03 4.78
N LEU A 23 5.40 -2.82 4.95
CA LEU A 23 5.40 -2.08 6.21
C LEU A 23 4.38 -2.68 7.20
N GLY A 24 4.40 -2.23 8.46
CA GLY A 24 3.42 -2.64 9.47
C GLY A 24 3.75 -3.94 10.21
N HIS A 25 5.04 -4.29 10.32
CA HIS A 25 5.48 -5.50 11.04
C HIS A 25 5.25 -5.41 12.56
N VAL A 26 5.31 -4.21 13.13
CA VAL A 26 5.14 -3.94 14.56
C VAL A 26 3.77 -3.30 14.82
N GLU A 27 3.19 -3.57 15.98
CA GLU A 27 1.83 -3.12 16.33
C GLU A 27 1.74 -1.58 16.38
N GLU A 28 2.77 -0.93 16.89
CA GLU A 28 2.88 0.53 17.02
C GLU A 28 2.80 1.24 15.67
N ALA A 29 3.11 0.55 14.56
CA ALA A 29 2.93 1.11 13.23
C ALA A 29 1.46 1.49 12.98
N PHE A 30 0.50 0.74 13.52
CA PHE A 30 -0.93 1.00 13.36
C PHE A 30 -1.44 2.16 14.24
N GLU A 31 -0.59 2.76 15.06
CA GLU A 31 -0.87 4.01 15.77
C GLU A 31 -0.24 5.23 15.06
N ASP A 32 0.70 5.01 14.13
CA ASP A 32 1.36 6.06 13.37
C ASP A 32 0.43 6.65 12.28
N ALA A 33 0.20 7.96 12.35
CA ALA A 33 -0.73 8.63 11.45
C ALA A 33 -0.30 8.60 9.97
N ASP A 34 1.01 8.62 9.70
CA ASP A 34 1.54 8.57 8.33
C ASP A 34 1.42 7.16 7.76
N PHE A 35 1.65 6.12 8.58
CA PHE A 35 1.40 4.74 8.18
C PHE A 35 -0.09 4.48 7.90
N LEU A 36 -0.97 4.96 8.78
CA LEU A 36 -2.42 4.86 8.55
C LEU A 36 -2.85 5.57 7.27
N LYS A 37 -2.28 6.74 6.97
CA LYS A 37 -2.54 7.47 5.73
C LYS A 37 -2.03 6.70 4.49
N HIS A 38 -0.85 6.10 4.56
CA HIS A 38 -0.30 5.25 3.50
C HIS A 38 -1.18 4.03 3.25
N LEU A 39 -1.56 3.32 4.31
CA LEU A 39 -2.42 2.14 4.24
C LEU A 39 -3.79 2.50 3.67
N TYR A 40 -4.40 3.58 4.15
CA TYR A 40 -5.68 4.07 3.66
C TYR A 40 -5.62 4.44 2.18
N GLY A 41 -4.57 5.15 1.74
CA GLY A 41 -4.35 5.48 0.33
C GLY A 41 -4.25 4.24 -0.57
N GLY A 42 -3.55 3.20 -0.10
CA GLY A 42 -3.46 1.92 -0.80
C GLY A 42 -4.81 1.19 -0.94
N ILE A 43 -5.59 1.14 0.15
CA ILE A 43 -6.96 0.58 0.15
C ILE A 43 -7.87 1.37 -0.79
N TRP A 44 -7.82 2.70 -0.72
CA TRP A 44 -8.61 3.59 -1.57
C TRP A 44 -8.28 3.39 -3.05
N TYR A 45 -7.00 3.31 -3.40
CA TYR A 45 -6.57 3.02 -4.76
C TYR A 45 -7.13 1.68 -5.26
N ALA A 46 -6.96 0.60 -4.48
CA ALA A 46 -7.45 -0.72 -4.86
C ALA A 46 -8.98 -0.71 -5.08
N ALA A 47 -9.73 -0.08 -4.17
CA ALA A 47 -11.20 -0.03 -4.22
C ALA A 47 -11.74 0.89 -5.33
N LEU A 48 -11.29 2.14 -5.38
CA LEU A 48 -11.93 3.19 -6.17
C LEU A 48 -11.12 3.63 -7.39
N GLY A 49 -9.78 3.58 -7.32
CA GLY A 49 -8.90 3.98 -8.43
C GLY A 49 -9.06 5.44 -8.87
N LYS A 50 -9.52 6.30 -7.96
CA LYS A 50 -9.77 7.73 -8.21
C LYS A 50 -9.00 8.57 -7.20
N PRO A 51 -8.71 9.84 -7.51
CA PRO A 51 -8.14 10.77 -6.54
C PRO A 51 -8.95 10.76 -5.24
N LEU A 52 -8.23 10.90 -4.12
CA LEU A 52 -8.81 11.15 -2.80
C LEU A 52 -9.46 12.52 -2.74
#